data_AF-N9EQE3-F1
#
_entry.id   AF-N9EQE3-F1
#
_cell.length_a   1.000
_cell.length_b   1.000
_cell.length_c   1.000
_cell.angle_alpha   90.00
_cell.angle_beta   90.00
_cell.angle_gamma   90.00
#
_symmetry.space_group_name_H-M   'P 1'
#
loop_
_entity.id
_entity.type
_entity.pdbx_description
1 polymer ?
#
loop_
_entity_poly.entity_id
_entity_poly.type
_entity_poly.pdbx_seq_one_letter_code
_entity_poly.pdbx_strand_id
1 'polypeptide(L)'
;MQQNDFSVNEERISFAEMMGADLNIPFKPSQLAELLIQLNTLRVEVNNLPAKIFQRQYSDILIASVQMLGGLEFIQNPTLAKSAKAIIAVKARYDKHLYPRREIIYRILREQVARHGKWKTLNQAVNSVLVDLDKAFEEYDIQWIKSELVLKQEMLDKLGWHKQSAKQAIVELEGITRKITTASAAKKIEKLQMELKKLNQVLKAKYPSKEMEKFGYKMPYSGGYIAETIIHELRNQPEILKEILLNTG
;
A
#
# COMPACT_ATOMS: atom_id res chain seq x y z
N MET A 1 -24.82 -5.08 -35.25
CA MET A 1 -23.83 -5.66 -34.31
C MET A 1 -22.55 -4.88 -34.49
N GLN A 2 -22.18 -4.04 -33.52
CA GLN A 2 -20.88 -3.35 -33.54
C GLN A 2 -19.78 -4.40 -33.34
N GLN A 3 -18.76 -4.34 -34.19
CA GLN A 3 -17.55 -5.15 -34.07
C GLN A 3 -16.90 -4.87 -32.71
N ASN A 4 -16.46 -5.93 -32.03
CA ASN A 4 -15.69 -5.82 -30.80
C ASN A 4 -14.41 -5.01 -31.07
N ASP A 5 -14.27 -3.84 -30.43
CA ASP A 5 -13.10 -2.95 -30.51
C ASP A 5 -11.88 -3.46 -29.72
N PHE A 6 -11.84 -4.73 -29.35
CA PHE A 6 -10.62 -5.36 -28.85
C PHE A 6 -9.70 -5.68 -30.04
N SER A 7 -9.23 -4.62 -30.70
CA SER A 7 -8.12 -4.71 -31.64
C SER A 7 -6.94 -5.37 -30.92
N VAL A 8 -6.44 -6.41 -31.58
CA VAL A 8 -5.33 -7.24 -31.16
C VAL A 8 -4.12 -6.34 -30.87
N ASN A 9 -3.77 -6.19 -29.59
CA ASN A 9 -2.62 -5.39 -29.18
C ASN A 9 -1.33 -6.15 -29.53
N GLU A 10 -0.55 -5.67 -30.50
CA GLU A 10 0.73 -6.27 -30.92
C GLU A 10 1.71 -6.42 -29.74
N GLU A 11 1.64 -5.51 -28.75
CA GLU A 11 2.44 -5.59 -27.52
C GLU A 11 2.03 -6.78 -26.63
N ARG A 12 0.75 -7.20 -26.68
CA ARG A 12 0.26 -8.39 -25.96
C ARG A 12 0.65 -9.68 -26.64
N ILE A 13 0.65 -9.71 -27.98
CA ILE A 13 1.14 -10.86 -28.74
C ILE A 13 2.63 -11.06 -28.45
N SER A 14 3.43 -10.00 -28.56
CA SER A 14 4.87 -10.09 -28.30
C SER A 14 5.19 -10.44 -26.83
N PHE A 15 4.38 -9.99 -25.85
CA PHE A 15 4.52 -10.43 -24.46
C PHE A 15 4.11 -11.90 -24.23
N ALA A 16 3.02 -12.36 -24.88
CA ALA A 16 2.53 -13.74 -24.79
C ALA A 16 3.47 -14.73 -25.52
N GLU A 17 4.03 -14.34 -26.67
CA GLU A 17 5.02 -15.10 -27.43
C GLU A 17 6.33 -15.27 -26.65
N MET A 18 6.74 -14.25 -25.89
CA MET A 18 7.96 -14.29 -25.07
C MET A 18 7.82 -15.17 -23.81
N MET A 19 6.59 -15.41 -23.33
CA MET A 19 6.29 -16.16 -22.10
C MET A 19 5.83 -17.61 -22.33
N GLY A 20 5.65 -18.03 -23.58
CA GLY A 20 5.50 -19.43 -23.97
C GLY A 20 4.36 -20.19 -23.27
N ALA A 21 3.11 -19.78 -23.45
CA ALA A 21 1.89 -20.62 -23.42
C ALA A 21 0.64 -19.73 -23.43
N ASP A 22 -0.39 -20.19 -24.16
CA ASP A 22 -1.81 -19.81 -24.16
C ASP A 22 -2.18 -18.34 -23.85
N LEU A 23 -2.95 -17.71 -24.74
CA LEU A 23 -3.64 -16.43 -24.55
C LEU A 23 -4.62 -16.51 -23.35
N ASN A 24 -4.08 -16.55 -22.15
CA ASN A 24 -4.83 -16.65 -20.92
C ASN A 24 -5.31 -15.23 -20.61
N ILE A 25 -6.61 -15.00 -20.77
CA ILE A 25 -7.22 -13.72 -20.45
C ILE A 25 -6.87 -13.42 -18.99
N PRO A 26 -6.22 -12.28 -18.68
CA PRO A 26 -5.66 -12.03 -17.35
C PRO A 26 -6.72 -11.82 -16.26
N PHE A 27 -8.00 -11.98 -16.61
CA PHE A 27 -9.14 -11.76 -15.74
C PHE A 27 -10.29 -12.71 -16.07
N LYS A 28 -11.10 -13.01 -15.05
CA LYS A 28 -12.34 -13.76 -15.20
C LYS A 28 -13.46 -12.84 -15.69
N PRO A 29 -14.43 -13.34 -16.49
CA PRO A 29 -15.59 -12.54 -16.91
C PRO A 29 -16.36 -11.88 -15.76
N SER A 30 -16.39 -12.52 -14.58
CA SER A 30 -17.02 -11.95 -13.38
C SER A 30 -16.34 -10.67 -12.88
N GLN A 31 -15.00 -10.61 -12.93
CA GLN A 31 -14.24 -9.42 -12.52
C GLN A 31 -14.52 -8.24 -13.44
N LEU A 32 -14.65 -8.49 -14.75
CA LEU A 32 -15.04 -7.48 -15.72
C LEU A 32 -16.47 -6.99 -15.46
N ALA A 33 -17.41 -7.91 -15.22
CA ALA A 33 -18.80 -7.57 -14.92
C ALA A 33 -18.91 -6.71 -13.64
N GLU A 34 -18.19 -7.07 -12.58
CA GLU A 34 -18.14 -6.29 -11.33
C GLU A 34 -17.62 -4.87 -11.56
N LEU A 35 -16.53 -4.71 -12.33
CA LEU A 35 -15.99 -3.39 -12.66
C LEU A 35 -16.95 -2.54 -13.47
N LEU A 36 -17.66 -3.14 -14.44
CA LEU A 36 -18.68 -2.44 -15.22
C LEU A 36 -19.87 -2.02 -14.36
N ILE A 37 -20.30 -2.86 -13.41
CA ILE A 37 -21.35 -2.52 -12.44
C ILE A 37 -20.90 -1.33 -11.60
N GLN A 38 -19.71 -1.39 -10.99
CA GLN A 38 -19.17 -0.30 -10.16
C GLN A 38 -19.06 1.02 -10.93
N LEU A 39 -18.58 0.97 -12.17
CA LEU A 39 -18.47 2.14 -13.03
C LEU A 39 -19.85 2.71 -13.38
N ASN A 40 -20.83 1.85 -13.70
CA ASN A 40 -22.18 2.30 -14.01
C ASN A 40 -22.87 2.90 -12.77
N THR A 41 -22.72 2.30 -11.60
CA THR A 41 -23.21 2.84 -10.33
C THR A 41 -22.61 4.23 -10.07
N LEU A 42 -21.29 4.36 -10.16
CA LEU A 42 -20.61 5.64 -9.97
C LEU A 42 -21.08 6.71 -10.97
N ARG A 43 -21.33 6.32 -12.23
CA ARG A 43 -21.88 7.21 -13.27
C ARG A 43 -23.28 7.70 -12.91
N VAL A 44 -24.15 6.83 -12.41
CA VAL A 44 -25.53 7.18 -12.03
C VAL A 44 -25.54 8.11 -10.82
N GLU A 45 -24.64 7.88 -9.86
CA GLU A 45 -24.59 8.65 -8.62
C GLU A 45 -23.77 9.94 -8.70
N VAL A 46 -23.12 10.23 -9.84
CA VAL A 46 -22.15 11.34 -9.98
C VAL A 46 -22.66 12.70 -9.50
N ASN A 47 -23.93 13.01 -9.75
CA ASN A 47 -24.53 14.30 -9.37
C ASN A 47 -24.94 14.36 -7.89
N ASN A 48 -25.06 13.21 -7.23
CA ASN A 48 -25.53 13.09 -5.85
C ASN A 48 -24.38 12.85 -4.87
N LEU A 49 -23.19 12.48 -5.36
CA LEU A 49 -22.03 12.22 -4.53
C LEU A 49 -21.22 13.50 -4.27
N PRO A 50 -20.75 13.71 -3.03
CA PRO A 50 -19.72 14.70 -2.76
C PRO A 50 -18.48 14.41 -3.62
N ALA A 51 -17.87 15.45 -4.20
CA ALA A 51 -16.73 15.32 -5.12
C ALA A 51 -15.59 14.43 -4.57
N LYS A 52 -15.35 14.50 -3.25
CA LYS A 52 -14.33 13.68 -2.57
C LYS A 52 -14.67 12.18 -2.57
N ILE A 53 -15.95 11.82 -2.43
CA ILE A 53 -16.41 10.43 -2.46
C ILE A 53 -16.34 9.90 -3.90
N PHE A 54 -16.82 10.69 -4.86
CA PHE A 54 -16.70 10.37 -6.27
C PHE A 54 -15.24 10.11 -6.68
N GLN A 55 -14.32 11.01 -6.32
CA GLN A 55 -12.91 10.88 -6.67
C GLN A 55 -12.28 9.63 -6.05
N ARG A 56 -12.68 9.25 -4.83
CA ARG A 56 -12.20 8.03 -4.18
C ARG A 56 -12.69 6.78 -4.92
N GLN A 57 -13.99 6.67 -5.17
CA GLN A 57 -14.58 5.52 -5.87
C GLN A 57 -14.03 5.39 -7.29
N TYR A 58 -13.89 6.52 -8.01
CA TYR A 58 -13.24 6.56 -9.31
C TYR A 58 -11.80 6.03 -9.26
N SER A 59 -11.03 6.45 -8.25
CA SER A 59 -9.65 6.01 -8.06
C SER A 59 -9.54 4.52 -7.77
N ASP A 60 -10.48 3.97 -6.99
CA ASP A 60 -10.55 2.54 -6.67
C ASP A 60 -10.87 1.71 -7.92
N ILE A 61 -11.86 2.12 -8.71
CA ILE A 61 -12.23 1.47 -9.98
C ILE A 61 -11.07 1.52 -10.98
N LEU A 62 -10.39 2.68 -11.10
CA LEU A 62 -9.27 2.84 -12.02
C LEU A 62 -8.07 1.96 -11.65
N ILE A 63 -7.80 1.74 -10.36
CA ILE A 63 -6.73 0.83 -9.95
C ILE A 63 -7.13 -0.63 -10.17
N ALA A 64 -8.37 -0.99 -9.86
CA ALA A 64 -8.87 -2.34 -10.09
C ALA A 64 -8.87 -2.70 -11.58
N SER A 65 -9.14 -1.74 -12.47
CA SER A 65 -9.02 -1.94 -13.91
C SER A 65 -7.57 -2.13 -14.37
N VAL A 66 -6.61 -1.38 -13.82
CA VAL A 66 -5.17 -1.61 -14.08
C VAL A 66 -4.74 -3.02 -13.66
N GLN A 67 -5.17 -3.45 -12.46
CA GLN A 67 -4.86 -4.79 -11.94
C GLN A 67 -5.47 -5.89 -12.82
N MET A 68 -6.73 -5.71 -13.25
CA MET A 68 -7.41 -6.62 -14.16
C MET A 68 -6.72 -6.71 -15.52
N LEU A 69 -6.24 -5.59 -16.05
CA LEU A 69 -5.54 -5.54 -17.34
C LEU A 69 -4.12 -6.13 -17.28
N GLY A 70 -3.56 -6.30 -16.09
CA GLY A 70 -2.22 -6.82 -15.85
C GLY A 70 -1.12 -5.76 -15.79
N GLY A 71 -1.43 -4.47 -15.94
CA GLY A 71 -0.42 -3.41 -15.99
C GLY A 71 -0.92 -2.08 -16.55
N LEU A 72 -0.13 -1.02 -16.32
CA LEU A 72 -0.41 0.35 -16.80
C LEU A 72 -0.20 0.47 -18.31
N GLU A 73 0.73 -0.30 -18.85
CA GLU A 73 1.10 -0.41 -20.26
C GLU A 73 -0.10 -0.80 -21.14
N PHE A 74 -1.10 -1.46 -20.58
CA PHE A 74 -2.31 -1.85 -21.31
C PHE A 74 -3.39 -0.76 -21.37
N ILE A 75 -3.17 0.42 -20.78
CA ILE A 75 -4.05 1.58 -20.92
C ILE A 75 -3.62 2.41 -22.12
N GLN A 76 -4.39 2.33 -23.20
CA GLN A 76 -4.12 3.09 -24.44
C GLN A 76 -4.29 4.61 -24.26
N ASN A 77 -5.18 5.06 -23.37
CA ASN A 77 -5.40 6.48 -23.16
C ASN A 77 -4.29 7.08 -22.26
N PRO A 78 -3.43 8.00 -22.77
CA PRO A 78 -2.27 8.49 -22.04
C PRO A 78 -2.64 9.33 -20.81
N THR A 79 -3.73 10.07 -20.86
CA THR A 79 -4.23 10.86 -19.72
C THR A 79 -4.69 9.95 -18.60
N LEU A 80 -5.43 8.88 -18.95
CA LEU A 80 -5.90 7.88 -18.01
C LEU A 80 -4.74 7.09 -17.40
N ALA A 81 -3.75 6.69 -18.21
CA ALA A 81 -2.54 6.01 -17.74
C ALA A 81 -1.74 6.88 -16.76
N LYS A 82 -1.59 8.19 -17.05
CA LYS A 82 -0.94 9.14 -16.14
C LYS A 82 -1.71 9.31 -14.82
N SER A 83 -3.04 9.39 -14.89
CA SER A 83 -3.90 9.45 -13.71
C SER A 83 -3.75 8.20 -12.85
N ALA A 84 -3.87 7.01 -13.46
CA ALA A 84 -3.70 5.73 -12.80
C ALA A 84 -2.33 5.61 -12.13
N LYS A 85 -1.25 5.98 -12.83
CA LYS A 85 0.12 6.01 -12.29
C LYS A 85 0.23 6.91 -11.05
N ALA A 86 -0.36 8.12 -11.10
CA ALA A 86 -0.35 9.04 -9.98
C ALA A 86 -1.11 8.48 -8.77
N ILE A 87 -2.29 7.89 -9.00
CA ILE A 87 -3.11 7.28 -7.94
C ILE A 87 -2.39 6.07 -7.35
N ILE A 88 -1.77 5.20 -8.16
CA ILE A 88 -0.97 4.08 -7.68
C ILE A 88 0.21 4.56 -6.84
N ALA A 89 0.91 5.62 -7.26
CA ALA A 89 2.02 6.18 -6.48
C ALA A 89 1.55 6.75 -5.12
N VAL A 90 0.36 7.37 -5.08
CA VAL A 90 -0.27 7.84 -3.85
C VAL A 90 -0.70 6.66 -2.97
N LYS A 91 -1.35 5.63 -3.54
CA LYS A 91 -1.73 4.43 -2.81
C LYS A 91 -0.51 3.70 -2.26
N ALA A 92 0.53 3.47 -3.06
CA ALA A 92 1.77 2.85 -2.59
C ALA A 92 2.43 3.60 -1.42
N ARG A 93 2.29 4.93 -1.38
CA ARG A 93 2.75 5.75 -0.24
C ARG A 93 1.92 5.48 1.02
N TYR A 94 0.61 5.25 0.87
CA TYR A 94 -0.33 4.99 1.97
C TYR A 94 -0.41 3.51 2.36
N ASP A 95 -0.19 2.58 1.44
CA ASP A 95 -0.16 1.12 1.65
C ASP A 95 0.88 0.73 2.70
N LYS A 96 1.97 1.49 2.81
CA LYS A 96 3.06 1.15 3.72
C LYS A 96 2.63 1.15 5.19
N HIS A 97 1.87 2.15 5.63
CA HIS A 97 1.49 2.29 7.05
C HIS A 97 0.10 2.87 7.28
N LEU A 98 -0.46 3.65 6.35
CA LEU A 98 -1.74 4.33 6.57
C LEU A 98 -2.90 3.33 6.50
N TYR A 99 -2.99 2.56 5.42
CA TYR A 99 -4.07 1.59 5.27
C TYR A 99 -3.99 0.43 6.25
N PRO A 100 -2.81 -0.18 6.52
CA PRO A 100 -2.71 -1.21 7.55
C PRO A 100 -3.20 -0.74 8.93
N ARG A 101 -2.87 0.50 9.33
CA ARG A 101 -3.37 1.07 10.59
C ARG A 101 -4.86 1.40 10.55
N ARG A 102 -5.42 1.79 9.40
CA ARG A 102 -6.88 1.93 9.26
C ARG A 102 -7.61 0.62 9.45
N GLU A 103 -7.10 -0.46 8.89
CA GLU A 103 -7.69 -1.78 9.08
C GLU A 103 -7.66 -2.22 10.55
N ILE A 104 -6.56 -1.92 11.27
CA ILE A 104 -6.49 -2.12 12.73
C ILE A 104 -7.58 -1.32 13.45
N ILE A 105 -7.79 -0.04 13.06
CA ILE A 105 -8.86 0.80 13.63
C ILE A 105 -10.23 0.16 13.42
N TYR A 106 -10.56 -0.21 12.18
CA TYR A 106 -11.86 -0.78 11.85
C TYR A 106 -12.08 -2.11 12.56
N ARG A 107 -11.07 -2.97 12.59
CA ARG A 107 -11.10 -4.25 13.30
C ARG A 107 -11.40 -4.05 14.79
N ILE A 108 -10.65 -3.20 15.47
CA ILE A 108 -10.83 -2.98 16.92
C ILE A 108 -12.21 -2.40 17.22
N LEU A 109 -12.68 -1.45 16.41
CA LEU A 109 -14.03 -0.90 16.57
C LEU A 109 -15.09 -2.01 16.46
N ARG A 110 -15.00 -2.89 15.47
CA ARG A 110 -15.93 -4.03 15.28
C ARG A 110 -15.85 -5.03 16.43
N GLU A 111 -14.65 -5.37 16.87
CA GLU A 111 -14.45 -6.27 18.02
C GLU A 111 -15.10 -5.72 19.29
N GLN A 112 -14.95 -4.42 19.52
CA GLN A 112 -15.54 -3.72 20.66
C GLN A 112 -17.07 -3.64 20.56
N VAL A 113 -17.62 -3.45 19.37
CA VAL A 113 -19.08 -3.57 19.13
C VAL A 113 -19.58 -4.98 19.43
N ALA A 114 -18.84 -6.01 19.01
CA ALA A 114 -19.22 -7.40 19.26
C ALA A 114 -19.24 -7.74 20.76
N ARG A 115 -18.41 -7.07 21.58
CA ARG A 115 -18.32 -7.30 23.03
C ARG A 115 -19.29 -6.44 23.85
N HIS A 116 -19.50 -5.18 23.46
CA HIS A 116 -20.19 -4.19 24.29
C HIS A 116 -21.38 -3.51 23.60
N GLY A 117 -21.64 -3.85 22.35
CA GLY A 117 -22.66 -3.23 21.53
C GLY A 117 -22.21 -1.93 20.88
N LYS A 118 -23.11 -1.31 20.12
CA LYS A 118 -22.85 -0.08 19.36
C LYS A 118 -22.84 1.16 20.25
N TRP A 119 -22.12 2.19 19.82
CA TRP A 119 -22.06 3.48 20.52
C TRP A 119 -23.14 4.45 20.04
N LYS A 120 -23.49 5.43 20.90
CA LYS A 120 -24.41 6.51 20.54
C LYS A 120 -23.75 7.55 19.63
N THR A 121 -22.46 7.81 19.83
CA THR A 121 -21.74 8.84 19.06
C THR A 121 -20.36 8.37 18.64
N LEU A 122 -19.87 8.96 17.55
CA LEU A 122 -18.53 8.67 17.02
C LEU A 122 -17.43 9.04 18.03
N ASN A 123 -17.59 10.13 18.77
CA ASN A 123 -16.63 10.54 19.79
C ASN A 123 -16.55 9.51 20.92
N GLN A 124 -17.67 8.94 21.34
CA GLN A 124 -17.68 7.86 22.34
C GLN A 124 -16.97 6.61 21.81
N ALA A 125 -17.28 6.20 20.58
CA ALA A 125 -16.65 5.04 19.96
C ALA A 125 -15.12 5.18 19.93
N VAL A 126 -14.62 6.28 19.35
CA VAL A 126 -13.17 6.50 19.19
C VAL A 126 -12.46 6.59 20.54
N ASN A 127 -12.96 7.40 21.48
CA ASN A 127 -12.32 7.55 22.78
C ASN A 127 -12.29 6.24 23.59
N SER A 128 -13.30 5.37 23.43
CA SER A 128 -13.35 4.10 24.14
C SER A 128 -12.29 3.09 23.68
N VAL A 129 -11.80 3.20 22.44
CA VAL A 129 -10.88 2.23 21.85
C VAL A 129 -9.42 2.71 21.80
N LEU A 130 -9.11 3.96 22.18
CA LEU A 130 -7.77 4.53 22.05
C LEU A 130 -6.68 3.67 22.73
N VAL A 131 -6.97 3.15 23.93
CA VAL A 131 -6.00 2.32 24.67
C VAL A 131 -5.71 1.00 23.95
N ASP A 132 -6.71 0.41 23.30
CA ASP A 132 -6.54 -0.83 22.53
C ASP A 132 -5.85 -0.56 21.19
N LEU A 133 -6.13 0.59 20.58
CA LEU A 133 -5.45 1.04 19.36
C LEU A 133 -3.96 1.28 19.61
N ASP A 134 -3.59 1.93 20.72
CA ASP A 134 -2.19 2.17 21.07
C ASP A 134 -1.41 0.85 21.15
N LYS A 135 -1.99 -0.16 21.83
CA LYS A 135 -1.38 -1.50 21.92
C LYS A 135 -1.26 -2.18 20.57
N ALA A 136 -2.32 -2.16 19.76
CA ALA A 136 -2.33 -2.83 18.46
C ALA A 136 -1.42 -2.13 17.44
N PHE A 137 -1.27 -0.81 17.52
CA PHE A 137 -0.30 -0.07 16.71
C PHE A 137 1.13 -0.38 17.14
N GLU A 138 1.42 -0.48 18.43
CA GLU A 138 2.74 -0.89 18.90
C GLU A 138 3.09 -2.31 18.46
N GLU A 139 2.15 -3.25 18.53
CA GLU A 139 2.34 -4.59 18.01
C GLU A 139 2.61 -4.59 16.50
N TYR A 140 1.80 -3.85 15.72
CA TYR A 140 2.01 -3.68 14.28
C TYR A 140 3.40 -3.12 13.96
N ASP A 141 3.84 -2.10 14.70
CA ASP A 141 5.13 -1.45 14.50
C ASP A 141 6.28 -2.43 14.74
N ILE A 142 6.21 -3.19 15.83
CA ILE A 142 7.20 -4.22 16.15
C ILE A 142 7.27 -5.28 15.05
N GLN A 143 6.13 -5.76 14.56
CA GLN A 143 6.09 -6.74 13.47
C GLN A 143 6.64 -6.16 12.17
N TRP A 144 6.31 -4.91 11.85
CA TRP A 144 6.86 -4.23 10.70
C TRP A 144 8.39 -4.07 10.81
N ILE A 145 8.91 -3.64 11.96
CA ILE A 145 10.37 -3.53 12.19
C ILE A 145 11.06 -4.87 11.96
N LYS A 146 10.52 -5.96 12.50
CA LYS A 146 11.08 -7.31 12.32
C LYS A 146 11.13 -7.71 10.85
N SER A 147 10.02 -7.52 10.12
CA SER A 147 9.97 -7.80 8.69
C SER A 147 10.96 -6.93 7.90
N GLU A 148 11.05 -5.64 8.23
CA GLU A 148 11.97 -4.71 7.57
C GLU A 148 13.44 -5.07 7.85
N LEU A 149 13.76 -5.55 9.05
CA LEU A 149 15.09 -6.07 9.40
C LEU A 149 15.47 -7.27 8.51
N VAL A 150 14.56 -8.25 8.37
CA VAL A 150 14.78 -9.43 7.52
C VAL A 150 15.02 -9.01 6.07
N LEU A 151 14.12 -8.20 5.50
CA LEU A 151 14.23 -7.74 4.11
C LEU A 151 15.53 -6.97 3.86
N LYS A 152 15.92 -6.08 4.78
CA LYS A 152 17.18 -5.31 4.63
C LYS A 152 18.41 -6.18 4.80
N GLN A 153 18.37 -7.19 5.67
CA GLN A 153 19.46 -8.14 5.83
C GLN A 153 19.64 -8.98 4.55
N GLU A 154 18.56 -9.50 3.97
CA GLU A 154 18.62 -10.23 2.70
C GLU A 154 19.16 -9.36 1.55
N MET A 155 18.77 -8.08 1.50
CA MET A 155 19.33 -7.13 0.51
C MET A 155 20.83 -6.90 0.73
N LEU A 156 21.26 -6.80 1.99
CA LEU A 156 22.67 -6.64 2.33
C LEU A 156 23.47 -7.87 1.92
N ASP A 157 22.95 -9.07 2.19
CA ASP A 157 23.58 -10.34 1.83
C ASP A 157 23.70 -10.46 0.30
N LYS A 158 22.63 -10.19 -0.46
CA LYS A 158 22.67 -10.18 -1.94
C LYS A 158 23.72 -9.22 -2.48
N LEU A 159 23.84 -8.02 -1.90
CA LEU A 159 24.87 -7.04 -2.29
C LEU A 159 26.28 -7.50 -1.90
N GLY A 160 26.43 -8.19 -0.77
CA GLY A 160 27.69 -8.81 -0.32
C GLY A 160 28.15 -9.91 -1.27
N TRP A 161 27.25 -10.83 -1.63
CA TRP A 161 27.48 -11.88 -2.62
C TRP A 161 27.88 -11.29 -3.97
N HIS A 162 27.14 -10.29 -4.48
CA HIS A 162 27.50 -9.61 -5.73
C HIS A 162 28.88 -8.93 -5.68
N LYS A 163 29.29 -8.39 -4.52
CA LYS A 163 30.62 -7.81 -4.35
C LYS A 163 31.73 -8.87 -4.36
N GLN A 164 31.46 -10.06 -3.82
CA GLN A 164 32.42 -11.16 -3.75
C GLN A 164 32.56 -11.88 -5.11
N SER A 165 31.46 -12.12 -5.81
CA SER A 165 31.46 -12.69 -7.17
C SER A 165 32.05 -11.71 -8.19
N ALA A 166 31.74 -10.42 -8.08
CA ALA A 166 32.38 -9.40 -8.90
C ALA A 166 33.88 -9.36 -8.63
N LYS A 167 34.35 -9.39 -7.37
CA LYS A 167 35.78 -9.45 -7.05
C LYS A 167 36.49 -10.66 -7.67
N GLN A 168 35.83 -11.83 -7.72
CA GLN A 168 36.38 -13.02 -8.38
C GLN A 168 36.48 -12.84 -9.90
N ALA A 169 35.45 -12.32 -10.57
CA ALA A 169 35.48 -12.00 -12.00
C ALA A 169 36.43 -10.82 -12.34
N ILE A 170 36.74 -9.98 -11.37
CA ILE A 170 37.63 -8.81 -11.51
C ILE A 170 39.09 -9.22 -11.64
N VAL A 171 39.50 -10.27 -10.93
CA VAL A 171 40.87 -10.83 -10.99
C VAL A 171 41.22 -11.31 -12.41
N GLU A 172 40.23 -11.58 -13.26
CA GLU A 172 40.45 -12.07 -14.63
C GLU A 172 40.58 -10.96 -15.69
N LEU A 173 40.17 -9.71 -15.43
CA LEU A 173 40.07 -8.66 -16.47
C LEU A 173 40.29 -7.24 -15.91
N GLU A 174 41.52 -6.77 -15.74
CA GLU A 174 41.81 -5.32 -15.52
C GLU A 174 41.52 -4.52 -16.82
N GLY A 175 41.01 -3.29 -16.85
CA GLY A 175 40.68 -2.31 -15.82
C GLY A 175 39.89 -1.14 -16.45
N ILE A 176 39.71 -0.06 -15.69
CA ILE A 176 39.21 1.27 -16.10
C ILE A 176 37.69 1.54 -15.93
N THR A 177 36.73 0.61 -16.12
CA THR A 177 35.29 0.92 -15.92
C THR A 177 34.73 0.74 -14.50
N ARG A 178 35.51 0.17 -13.56
CA ARG A 178 35.00 -0.36 -12.27
C ARG A 178 34.79 0.64 -11.13
N LYS A 179 35.41 1.81 -11.16
CA LYS A 179 35.53 2.67 -9.96
C LYS A 179 34.20 3.29 -9.50
N ILE A 180 33.30 3.63 -10.43
CA ILE A 180 32.03 4.34 -10.15
C ILE A 180 30.95 3.39 -9.60
N THR A 181 30.86 2.16 -10.12
CA THR A 181 29.90 1.14 -9.66
C THR A 181 30.22 0.64 -8.26
N THR A 182 31.50 0.49 -7.90
CA THR A 182 31.92 0.10 -6.54
C THR A 182 31.64 1.15 -5.47
N ALA A 183 31.80 2.44 -5.78
CA ALA A 183 31.56 3.51 -4.82
C ALA A 183 30.06 3.69 -4.51
N SER A 184 29.20 3.57 -5.53
CA SER A 184 27.75 3.58 -5.36
C SER A 184 27.23 2.38 -4.56
N ALA A 185 27.75 1.18 -4.83
CA ALA A 185 27.42 -0.03 -4.08
C ALA A 185 27.89 0.05 -2.62
N ALA A 186 29.09 0.58 -2.36
CA ALA A 186 29.60 0.78 -1.00
C ALA A 186 28.72 1.74 -0.19
N LYS A 187 28.32 2.88 -0.76
CA LYS A 187 27.38 3.82 -0.11
C LYS A 187 26.03 3.17 0.18
N LYS A 188 25.52 2.31 -0.72
CA LYS A 188 24.27 1.58 -0.50
C LYS A 188 24.37 0.59 0.66
N ILE A 189 25.49 -0.13 0.76
CA ILE A 189 25.79 -1.06 1.86
C ILE A 189 25.86 -0.30 3.19
N GLU A 190 26.62 0.79 3.25
CA GLU A 190 26.77 1.60 4.46
C GLU A 190 25.41 2.15 4.93
N LYS A 191 24.58 2.64 4.01
CA LYS A 191 23.22 3.09 4.31
C LYS A 191 22.35 1.96 4.87
N LEU A 192 22.40 0.76 4.28
CA LEU A 192 21.65 -0.40 4.78
C LEU A 192 22.11 -0.81 6.18
N GLN A 193 23.42 -0.84 6.44
CA GLN A 193 23.96 -1.16 7.76
C GLN A 193 23.55 -0.14 8.82
N MET A 194 23.57 1.17 8.49
CA MET A 194 23.07 2.21 9.37
C MET A 194 21.58 2.05 9.67
N GLU A 195 20.75 1.77 8.66
CA GLU A 195 19.31 1.54 8.84
C GLU A 195 19.04 0.29 9.69
N LEU A 196 19.75 -0.82 9.46
CA LEU A 196 19.66 -2.02 10.30
C LEU A 196 20.01 -1.73 11.76
N LYS A 197 21.05 -0.91 12.00
CA LYS A 197 21.43 -0.51 13.36
C LYS A 197 20.32 0.30 14.03
N LYS A 198 19.73 1.28 13.33
CA LYS A 198 18.61 2.07 13.85
C LYS A 198 17.40 1.19 14.19
N LEU A 199 16.97 0.33 13.26
CA LEU A 199 15.84 -0.58 13.48
C LEU A 199 16.07 -1.53 14.66
N ASN A 200 17.28 -2.06 14.83
CA ASN A 200 17.63 -2.87 15.98
C ASN A 200 17.62 -2.08 17.30
N GLN A 201 18.00 -0.80 17.28
CA GLN A 201 17.92 0.07 18.46
C GLN A 201 16.46 0.33 18.85
N VAL A 202 15.60 0.61 17.88
CA VAL A 202 14.15 0.78 18.09
C VAL A 202 13.55 -0.48 18.71
N LEU A 203 13.87 -1.66 18.19
CA LEU A 203 13.33 -2.92 18.68
C LEU A 203 13.73 -3.23 20.14
N LYS A 204 14.89 -2.73 20.59
CA LYS A 204 15.39 -2.89 21.96
C LYS A 204 14.86 -1.81 22.92
N ALA A 205 14.18 -0.78 22.41
CA ALA A 205 13.67 0.29 23.23
C ALA A 205 12.47 -0.18 24.05
N LYS A 206 12.25 0.47 25.21
CA LYS A 206 11.09 0.21 26.07
C LYS A 206 9.76 0.58 25.39
N TYR A 207 9.79 1.56 24.49
CA TYR A 207 8.63 2.04 23.72
C TYR A 207 9.01 2.16 22.24
N PRO A 208 9.01 1.05 21.48
CA PRO A 208 9.45 1.02 20.08
C PRO A 208 8.77 2.08 19.21
N SER A 209 7.45 2.25 19.29
CA SER A 209 6.73 3.25 18.47
C SER A 209 7.18 4.69 18.72
N LYS A 210 7.49 5.05 19.98
CA LYS A 210 8.03 6.40 20.29
C LYS A 210 9.46 6.55 19.79
N GLU A 211 10.26 5.49 19.87
CA GLU A 211 11.63 5.51 19.39
C GLU A 211 11.69 5.62 17.86
N MET A 212 10.74 5.00 17.14
CA MET A 212 10.58 5.15 15.69
C MET A 212 10.45 6.63 15.28
N GLU A 213 9.64 7.42 16.00
CA GLU A 213 9.46 8.83 15.70
C GLU A 213 10.77 9.62 15.81
N LYS A 214 11.61 9.32 16.81
CA LYS A 214 12.94 9.94 16.97
C LYS A 214 13.87 9.66 15.80
N PHE A 215 13.78 8.47 15.21
CA PHE A 215 14.53 8.10 14.00
C PHE A 215 13.89 8.63 12.70
N GLY A 216 12.80 9.40 12.79
CA GLY A 216 12.16 10.06 11.66
C GLY A 216 11.13 9.20 10.92
N TYR A 217 10.74 8.05 11.48
CA TYR A 217 9.63 7.26 10.92
C TYR A 217 8.30 7.94 11.28
N LYS A 218 7.64 8.50 10.26
CA LYS A 218 6.33 9.17 10.41
C LYS A 218 5.21 8.14 10.29
N MET A 219 4.79 7.60 11.42
CA MET A 219 3.71 6.61 11.46
C MET A 219 2.34 7.33 11.46
N PRO A 220 1.38 6.91 10.63
CA PRO A 220 0.04 7.51 10.63
C PRO A 220 -0.70 7.22 11.93
N TYR A 221 -1.58 8.13 12.36
CA TYR A 221 -2.28 8.01 13.65
C TYR A 221 -1.28 7.92 14.82
N SER A 222 -0.28 8.80 14.83
CA SER A 222 0.63 8.97 15.96
C SER A 222 0.56 10.41 16.48
N GLY A 223 0.85 10.60 17.77
CA GLY A 223 0.83 11.91 18.42
C GLY A 223 -0.51 12.29 19.08
N GLY A 224 -0.60 13.54 19.56
CA GLY A 224 -1.66 13.98 20.48
C GLY A 224 -3.06 14.19 19.90
N TYR A 225 -3.22 14.20 18.57
CA TYR A 225 -4.50 14.43 17.89
C TYR A 225 -5.03 13.17 17.18
N ILE A 226 -4.69 12.01 17.73
CA ILE A 226 -5.04 10.72 17.15
C ILE A 226 -6.56 10.53 17.06
N ALA A 227 -7.30 10.93 18.10
CA ALA A 227 -8.75 10.79 18.18
C ALA A 227 -9.45 11.59 17.07
N GLU A 228 -9.09 12.87 16.89
CA GLU A 228 -9.65 13.73 15.85
C GLU A 228 -9.36 13.19 14.47
N THR A 229 -8.13 12.72 14.24
CA THR A 229 -7.71 12.16 12.94
C THR A 229 -8.53 10.91 12.60
N ILE A 230 -8.78 10.03 13.59
CA ILE A 230 -9.62 8.84 13.42
C ILE A 230 -11.08 9.23 13.17
N ILE A 231 -11.63 10.18 13.92
CA ILE A 231 -12.99 10.70 13.73
C ILE A 231 -13.16 11.23 12.30
N HIS A 232 -12.21 12.03 11.82
CA HIS A 232 -12.23 12.55 10.46
C HIS A 232 -12.16 11.45 9.40
N GLU A 233 -11.36 10.40 9.63
CA GLU A 233 -11.33 9.24 8.74
C GLU A 233 -12.69 8.53 8.71
N LEU A 234 -13.25 8.19 9.87
CA LEU A 234 -14.51 7.44 9.98
C LEU A 234 -15.71 8.19 9.39
N ARG A 235 -15.74 9.53 9.45
CA ARG A 235 -16.74 10.36 8.76
C ARG A 235 -16.79 10.11 7.24
N ASN A 236 -15.70 9.65 6.64
CA ASN A 236 -15.63 9.30 5.22
C ASN A 236 -15.87 7.80 4.96
N GLN A 237 -16.33 7.04 5.97
CA GLN A 237 -16.57 5.59 5.90
C GLN A 237 -18.02 5.26 6.32
N PRO A 238 -19.02 5.53 5.47
CA PRO A 238 -20.43 5.38 5.84
C PRO A 238 -20.80 3.94 6.26
N GLU A 239 -20.20 2.92 5.64
CA GLU A 239 -20.46 1.53 6.01
C GLU A 239 -19.93 1.20 7.41
N ILE A 240 -18.72 1.66 7.74
CA ILE A 240 -18.16 1.50 9.09
C ILE A 240 -19.02 2.23 10.12
N LEU A 241 -19.49 3.43 9.81
CA LEU A 241 -20.36 4.19 10.73
C LEU A 241 -21.66 3.44 11.05
N LYS A 242 -22.31 2.83 10.05
CA LYS A 242 -23.51 1.99 10.26
C LYS A 242 -23.24 0.77 11.13
N GLU A 243 -22.06 0.18 11.00
CA GLU A 243 -21.67 -0.97 11.81
C GLU A 243 -21.48 -0.59 13.29
N ILE A 244 -20.87 0.56 13.56
CA ILE A 244 -20.41 0.92 14.92
C ILE A 244 -21.36 1.83 15.70
N LEU A 245 -22.22 2.59 15.02
CA LEU A 245 -23.14 3.53 15.66
C LEU A 245 -24.55 2.97 15.74
N LEU A 246 -25.24 3.32 16.82
CA LEU A 246 -26.70 3.17 16.89
C LEU A 246 -27.31 4.07 15.82
N ASN A 247 -28.21 3.52 15.00
CA ASN A 247 -29.03 4.33 14.11
C ASN A 247 -29.90 5.22 14.99
N THR A 248 -29.51 6.47 15.18
CA THR A 248 -30.44 7.50 15.65
C THR A 248 -31.35 7.80 14.46
N GLY A 249 -32.59 7.31 14.54
CA GLY A 249 -33.65 7.65 13.59
C GLY A 249 -33.90 9.14 13.52
#